data_AF-A0AA42YLU4-F1
#
_entry.id   AF-A0AA42YLU4-F1
#
_cell.length_a   1.000
_cell.length_b   1.000
_cell.length_c   1.000
_cell.angle_alpha   90.00
_cell.angle_beta   90.00
_cell.angle_gamma   90.00
#
_symmetry.space_group_name_H-M   'P 1'
#
loop_
_entity.id
_entity.type
_entity.pdbx_description
1 polymer ?
#
loop_
_entity_poly.entity_id
_entity_poly.type
_entity_poly.pdbx_seq_one_letter_code
_entity_poly.pdbx_strand_id
1 'polypeptide(L)' 'MENRLDDLFLRFQTKGFMPIEIPGLIKDVFNIIDNGEYCTITAVNQEMEDLGWGIEIMDNITYELVTSLNQ' A
#
# COMPACT_ATOMS: atom_id res chain seq x y z
N MET A 1 -11.74 -16.39 -7.51
CA MET A 1 -10.84 -15.76 -6.53
C MET A 1 -9.98 -14.85 -7.37
N GLU A 2 -10.47 -13.63 -7.62
CA GLU A 2 -9.70 -12.59 -8.31
C GLU A 2 -8.37 -12.42 -7.58
N ASN A 3 -7.30 -12.28 -8.35
CA ASN A 3 -5.96 -12.15 -7.81
C ASN A 3 -5.88 -10.78 -7.11
N ARG A 4 -6.07 -10.75 -5.79
CA ARG A 4 -6.07 -9.52 -4.97
C ARG A 4 -4.80 -8.69 -5.13
N LEU A 5 -3.70 -9.34 -5.54
CA LEU A 5 -2.46 -8.66 -5.90
C LEU A 5 -2.62 -7.85 -7.20
N ASP A 6 -3.32 -8.40 -8.21
CA ASP A 6 -3.63 -7.70 -9.46
C ASP A 6 -4.60 -6.52 -9.20
N ASP A 7 -5.56 -6.69 -8.30
CA ASP A 7 -6.45 -5.59 -7.88
C ASP A 7 -5.66 -4.46 -7.21
N LEU A 8 -4.75 -4.80 -6.30
CA LEU A 8 -3.87 -3.84 -5.65
C LEU A 8 -2.96 -3.14 -6.66
N PHE A 9 -2.41 -3.89 -7.61
CA PHE A 9 -1.57 -3.37 -8.69
C PHE A 9 -2.33 -2.37 -9.55
N LEU A 10 -3.53 -2.74 -10.02
CA LEU A 10 -4.39 -1.85 -10.79
C LEU A 10 -4.73 -0.60 -10.00
N ARG A 11 -4.99 -0.73 -8.70
CA ARG A 11 -5.33 0.41 -7.84
C ARG A 11 -4.18 1.41 -7.77
N PHE A 12 -2.95 0.95 -7.57
CA PHE A 12 -1.79 1.85 -7.59
C PHE A 12 -1.56 2.49 -8.96
N GLN A 13 -1.81 1.78 -10.07
CA GLN A 13 -1.80 2.40 -11.39
C GLN A 13 -2.83 3.53 -11.52
N THR A 14 -4.07 3.31 -11.03
CA THR A 14 -5.11 4.36 -11.07
C THR A 14 -4.77 5.58 -10.22
N LYS A 15 -3.88 5.43 -9.23
CA LYS A 15 -3.33 6.53 -8.42
C LYS A 15 -2.13 7.23 -9.07
N GLY A 16 -1.68 6.77 -10.23
CA GLY A 16 -0.62 7.41 -11.02
C GLY A 16 0.75 6.77 -10.89
N PHE A 17 0.90 5.68 -10.12
CA PHE A 17 2.18 4.96 -10.03
C PHE A 17 2.50 4.22 -11.33
N MET A 18 3.76 4.28 -11.74
CA MET A 18 4.23 3.53 -12.89
C MET A 18 4.33 2.03 -12.55
N PRO A 19 4.06 1.12 -13.51
CA PRO A 19 4.14 -0.32 -13.28
C PRO A 19 5.47 -0.79 -12.67
N ILE A 20 6.57 -0.09 -12.96
CA ILE A 20 7.91 -0.41 -12.43
C ILE A 20 8.10 -0.02 -10.96
N GLU A 21 7.33 0.95 -10.46
CA GLU A 21 7.39 1.46 -9.09
C GLU A 21 6.57 0.59 -8.13
N ILE A 22 5.46 0.03 -8.63
CA ILE A 22 4.46 -0.68 -7.82
C ILE A 22 5.04 -1.86 -7.01
N PRO A 23 5.96 -2.70 -7.54
CA PRO A 23 6.57 -3.74 -6.72
C PRO A 23 7.34 -3.21 -5.51
N GLY A 24 8.02 -2.07 -5.66
CA GLY A 24 8.72 -1.38 -4.57
C GLY A 24 7.74 -0.78 -3.56
N LEU A 25 6.72 -0.08 -4.08
CA LEU A 25 5.64 0.48 -3.27
C LEU A 25 4.94 -0.58 -2.42
N ILE A 26 4.57 -1.72 -3.02
CA ILE A 26 3.97 -2.85 -2.32
C ILE A 26 4.91 -3.35 -1.21
N LYS A 27 6.19 -3.60 -1.53
CA LYS A 27 7.15 -4.07 -0.54
C LYS A 27 7.25 -3.14 0.68
N ASP A 28 7.31 -1.83 0.45
CA ASP A 28 7.43 -0.85 1.53
C ASP A 28 6.16 -0.79 2.38
N VAL A 29 4.98 -0.82 1.76
CA VAL A 29 3.71 -0.90 2.50
C VAL A 29 3.66 -2.14 3.39
N PHE A 30 4.07 -3.31 2.87
CA PHE A 30 4.09 -4.54 3.66
C PHE A 30 5.08 -4.46 4.83
N ASN A 31 6.28 -3.88 4.62
CA ASN A 31 7.24 -3.67 5.71
C ASN A 31 6.69 -2.75 6.80
N ILE A 32 6.02 -1.66 6.43
CA ILE A 32 5.43 -0.71 7.39
C ILE A 32 4.34 -1.41 8.22
N ILE A 33 3.48 -2.21 7.59
CA ILE A 33 2.39 -2.90 8.28
C ILE A 33 2.91 -4.04 9.17
N ASP A 34 3.90 -4.80 8.70
CA ASP A 34 4.48 -5.93 9.46
C ASP A 34 5.27 -5.47 10.69
N ASN A 35 5.80 -4.25 10.68
CA ASN A 35 6.49 -3.66 11.84
C ASN A 35 5.57 -3.43 13.06
N GLY A 36 4.26 -3.65 12.96
CA GLY A 36 3.34 -3.76 14.11
C GLY A 36 3.08 -2.49 14.92
N GLU A 37 3.86 -1.43 14.71
CA GLU A 37 3.69 -0.12 15.35
C GLU A 37 2.59 0.73 14.65
N TYR A 38 2.26 0.41 13.40
CA TYR A 38 1.39 1.22 12.55
C TYR A 38 -0.03 0.62 12.43
N CYS A 39 -0.87 0.89 13.43
CA CYS A 39 -2.25 0.38 13.48
C CYS A 39 -3.29 1.24 12.73
N THR A 40 -2.90 2.36 12.12
CA THR A 40 -3.85 3.29 11.48
C THR A 40 -3.41 3.68 10.08
N ILE A 41 -4.38 3.89 9.18
CA ILE A 41 -4.14 4.36 7.81
C ILE A 41 -3.36 5.68 7.80
N THR A 42 -3.66 6.58 8.73
CA THR A 42 -2.93 7.84 8.88
C THR A 42 -1.46 7.62 9.17
N ALA A 43 -1.13 6.69 10.06
CA ALA A 43 0.26 6.40 10.39
C ALA A 43 1.01 5.75 9.22
N VAL A 44 0.37 4.84 8.49
CA VAL A 44 0.95 4.25 7.26
C VAL A 44 1.17 5.33 6.19
N ASN A 45 0.21 6.23 5.99
CA ASN A 45 0.37 7.32 5.02
C ASN A 45 1.52 8.27 5.38
N GLN A 46 1.73 8.55 6.67
CA GLN A 46 2.86 9.38 7.11
C GLN A 46 4.20 8.72 6.77
N GLU A 47 4.36 7.42 7.04
CA GLU A 47 5.59 6.71 6.69
C GLU A 47 5.81 6.63 5.18
N MET A 48 4.74 6.43 4.40
CA MET A 48 4.85 6.43 2.94
C MET A 48 5.25 7.81 2.39
N GLU A 49 4.79 8.89 3.03
CA GLU A 49 5.24 10.25 2.71
C GLU A 49 6.72 10.43 3.07
N ASP A 50 7.15 9.96 4.23
CA ASP A 50 8.55 10.05 4.70
C ASP A 50 9.52 9.24 3.81
N LEU A 51 9.05 8.14 3.21
CA LEU A 51 9.76 7.37 2.19
C LEU A 51 9.77 8.03 0.80
N GLY A 52 9.00 9.10 0.61
CA GLY A 52 8.93 9.85 -0.64
C GLY A 52 7.95 9.29 -1.67
N TRP A 53 7.05 8.37 -1.28
CA TRP A 53 6.04 7.83 -2.18
C TRP A 53 4.91 8.82 -2.47
N GLY A 54 4.66 9.75 -1.55
CA GLY A 54 3.61 10.77 -1.64
C GLY A 54 2.56 10.68 -0.54
N ILE A 55 1.52 11.52 -0.66
CA ILE A 55 0.48 11.68 0.36
C ILE A 55 -0.78 10.86 0.03
N GLU A 56 -1.52 10.43 1.06
CA GLU A 56 -2.83 9.79 0.95
C GLU A 56 -2.89 8.56 0.01
N ILE A 57 -1.80 7.80 -0.05
CA ILE A 57 -1.68 6.58 -0.88
C ILE A 57 -2.59 5.47 -0.36
N MET A 58 -2.72 5.34 0.95
CA MET A 58 -3.56 4.38 1.64
C MET A 58 -4.93 4.98 1.90
N ASP A 59 -5.96 4.40 1.28
CA ASP A 59 -7.36 4.61 1.65
C ASP A 59 -7.91 3.33 2.30
N ASN A 60 -9.14 3.40 2.86
CA ASN A 60 -9.77 2.26 3.52
C ASN A 60 -9.74 0.97 2.69
N ILE A 61 -10.01 1.09 1.39
CA ILE A 61 -10.06 -0.07 0.50
C ILE A 61 -8.64 -0.57 0.20
N THR A 62 -7.63 0.31 0.08
CA THR A 62 -6.24 -0.10 -0.20
C THR A 62 -5.71 -0.84 1.01
N TYR A 63 -5.98 -0.29 2.20
CA TYR A 63 -5.60 -0.87 3.46
C TYR A 63 -6.27 -2.22 3.70
N GLU A 64 -7.56 -2.36 3.40
CA GLU A 64 -8.26 -3.64 3.47
C GLU A 64 -7.67 -4.67 2.49
N LEU A 65 -7.41 -4.28 1.23
CA LEU A 65 -6.79 -5.16 0.25
C LEU A 65 -5.41 -5.67 0.73
N VAL A 66 -4.55 -4.76 1.19
CA VAL A 66 -3.21 -5.10 1.67
C VAL A 66 -3.25 -5.99 2.91
N THR A 67 -4.06 -5.63 3.92
CA THR A 67 -4.17 -6.44 5.15
C THR A 67 -4.74 -7.81 4.87
N SER A 68 -5.62 -7.94 3.86
CA SER A 68 -6.17 -9.22 3.45
C SER A 68 -5.21 -10.12 2.66
N LEU A 69 -4.08 -9.58 2.18
CA LEU A 69 -2.99 -10.33 1.55
C LEU A 69 -1.95 -10.81 2.57
N ASN A 70 -1.97 -10.26 3.78
CA ASN A 70 -1.12 -10.63 4.91
C ASN A 70 -1.74 -11.70 5.85
N GLN A 71 -2.90 -12.24 5.48
CA GLN A 71 -3.62 -13.28 6.24
C GLN A 71 -3.43 -14.69 5.68
#